data_AF-A0A183D7Q5-F1
#
_entry.id   AF-A0A183D7Q5-F1
#
_cell.length_a   1.000
_cell.length_b   1.000
_cell.length_c   1.000
_cell.angle_alpha   90.00
_cell.angle_beta   90.00
_cell.angle_gamma   90.00
#
_symmetry.space_group_name_H-M   'P 1'
#
loop_
_entity.id
_entity.type
_entity.pdbx_description
1 polymer ?
#
loop_
_entity_poly.entity_id
_entity_poly.type
_entity_poly.pdbx_seq_one_letter_code
_entity_poly.pdbx_strand_id
1 'polypeptide(L)'
;MPQGVSEWDWTSMSENNFAELCVFHVPDKPLEHQDPSNRAATSLPLNLTIRSSQEVPKVASFAFIYQFMLQAMGVWSMDYIPRGVRFGPLVGEYRKPDITEATVSPAEATAASGSSGHSSTLGSTSGEQPPSAPCWKVFSSSGSILIRILDISDNRKSNWMKFVNRARAKEAQNLVACQVHPQ
;
A
#
# COMPACT_ATOMS: atom_id res chain seq x y z
N MET A 1 -21.80 32.09 11.50
CA MET A 1 -21.73 30.62 11.66
C MET A 1 -20.26 30.25 11.77
N PRO A 2 -19.78 29.56 12.83
CA PRO A 2 -18.42 29.05 12.81
C PRO A 2 -18.34 27.99 11.71
N GLN A 3 -17.32 28.08 10.86
CA GLN A 3 -17.08 27.11 9.80
C GLN A 3 -16.84 25.75 10.46
N GLY A 4 -17.74 24.81 10.19
CA GLY A 4 -17.69 23.45 10.72
C GLY A 4 -16.36 22.82 10.33
N VAL A 5 -15.60 22.42 11.35
CA VAL A 5 -14.55 21.42 11.17
C VAL A 5 -15.22 20.22 10.51
N SER A 6 -14.77 19.85 9.31
CA SER A 6 -15.22 18.61 8.67
C SER A 6 -14.86 17.48 9.62
N GLU A 7 -15.87 16.82 10.19
CA GLU A 7 -15.75 15.64 11.06
C GLU A 7 -14.87 14.53 10.44
N TRP A 8 -14.66 14.60 9.12
CA TRP A 8 -13.87 13.68 8.32
C TRP A 8 -12.55 14.28 7.80
N ASP A 9 -11.92 15.19 8.54
CA ASP A 9 -10.53 15.57 8.27
C ASP A 9 -9.58 14.40 8.62
N TRP A 10 -9.52 13.43 7.72
CA TRP A 10 -8.69 12.24 7.85
C TRP A 10 -7.19 12.57 7.93
N THR A 11 -6.77 13.78 7.51
CA THR A 11 -5.36 14.20 7.65
C THR A 11 -4.95 14.53 9.08
N SER A 12 -5.90 14.67 10.01
CA SER A 12 -5.63 14.94 11.43
C SER A 12 -6.03 13.78 12.38
N MET A 13 -6.51 12.65 11.84
CA MET A 13 -6.94 11.49 12.63
C MET A 13 -5.80 10.48 12.87
N SER A 14 -5.73 9.92 14.08
CA SER A 14 -4.79 8.85 14.43
C SER A 14 -5.25 7.48 13.89
N GLU A 15 -4.32 6.52 13.75
CA GLU A 15 -4.63 5.15 13.27
C GLU A 15 -5.70 4.44 14.12
N ASN A 16 -5.67 4.63 15.45
CA ASN A 16 -6.69 4.08 16.34
C ASN A 16 -8.08 4.65 16.07
N ASN A 17 -8.17 5.94 15.73
CA ASN A 17 -9.45 6.57 15.38
C ASN A 17 -10.01 5.96 14.07
N PHE A 18 -9.16 5.71 13.06
CA PHE A 18 -9.59 4.97 11.87
C PHE A 18 -10.09 3.56 12.18
N ALA A 19 -9.49 2.89 13.18
CA ALA A 19 -9.91 1.57 13.57
C ALA A 19 -11.31 1.57 14.22
N GLU A 20 -11.63 2.60 15.00
CA GLU A 20 -12.93 2.76 15.66
C GLU A 20 -14.02 3.26 14.71
N LEU A 21 -13.67 4.07 13.70
CA LEU A 21 -14.60 4.56 12.66
C LEU A 21 -14.95 3.51 11.59
N CYS A 22 -14.46 2.28 11.74
CA CYS A 22 -14.79 1.20 10.83
C CYS A 22 -16.24 0.74 11.04
N VAL A 23 -17.10 1.06 10.07
CA VAL A 23 -18.51 0.68 10.11
C VAL A 23 -18.78 -0.67 9.44
N PHE A 24 -17.88 -1.12 8.57
CA PHE A 24 -18.08 -2.35 7.80
C PHE A 24 -16.74 -2.97 7.36
N HIS A 25 -16.57 -4.27 7.60
CA HIS A 25 -15.40 -5.02 7.13
C HIS A 25 -15.75 -5.84 5.89
N VAL A 26 -14.98 -5.67 4.82
CA VAL A 26 -15.10 -6.45 3.59
C VAL A 26 -13.99 -7.50 3.58
N PRO A 27 -14.31 -8.79 3.80
CA PRO A 27 -13.32 -9.85 3.74
C PRO A 27 -12.91 -10.14 2.28
N ASP A 28 -11.71 -10.68 2.13
CA ASP A 28 -11.28 -11.29 0.87
C ASP A 28 -12.18 -12.48 0.50
N LYS A 29 -12.18 -12.84 -0.78
CA LYS A 29 -12.85 -14.04 -1.25
C LYS A 29 -12.30 -15.27 -0.50
N PRO A 30 -13.14 -16.21 0.00
CA PRO A 30 -12.67 -17.38 0.73
C PRO A 30 -11.64 -18.21 -0.04
N LEU A 31 -10.70 -18.83 0.67
CA LEU A 31 -9.55 -19.54 0.07
C LEU A 31 -9.96 -20.66 -0.90
N GLU A 32 -11.11 -21.31 -0.66
CA GLU A 32 -11.68 -22.35 -1.52
C GLU A 32 -12.05 -21.85 -2.92
N HIS A 33 -12.29 -20.55 -3.08
CA HIS A 33 -12.64 -19.91 -4.34
C HIS A 33 -11.45 -19.19 -4.99
N GLN A 34 -10.26 -19.33 -4.42
CA GLN A 34 -9.03 -18.74 -4.94
C GLN A 34 -8.24 -19.75 -5.76
N ASP A 35 -7.58 -19.28 -6.82
CA ASP A 35 -6.58 -20.06 -7.54
C ASP A 35 -5.24 -19.99 -6.77
N PRO A 36 -4.67 -21.12 -6.30
CA PRO A 36 -3.37 -21.12 -5.62
C PRO A 36 -2.21 -20.56 -6.45
N SER A 37 -2.33 -20.57 -7.79
CA SER A 37 -1.34 -20.03 -8.72
C SER A 37 -1.47 -18.52 -8.89
N ASN A 38 -2.62 -17.94 -8.51
CA ASN A 38 -2.92 -16.52 -8.70
C ASN A 38 -3.86 -15.99 -7.60
N ARG A 39 -3.49 -16.24 -6.34
CA ARG A 39 -4.27 -15.80 -5.16
C ARG A 39 -4.50 -14.30 -5.15
N ALA A 40 -3.51 -13.53 -5.62
CA ALA A 40 -3.59 -12.09 -5.68
C ALA A 40 -4.82 -11.64 -6.45
N ALA A 41 -5.04 -12.11 -7.68
CA ALA A 41 -6.21 -11.67 -8.44
C ALA A 41 -7.50 -12.33 -7.94
N THR A 42 -7.45 -13.60 -7.52
CA THR A 42 -8.65 -14.40 -7.21
C THR A 42 -9.19 -14.21 -5.78
N SER A 43 -8.46 -13.50 -4.93
CA SER A 43 -8.92 -13.06 -3.59
C SER A 43 -9.81 -11.82 -3.63
N LEU A 44 -9.99 -11.18 -4.79
CA LEU A 44 -10.73 -9.94 -4.96
C LEU A 44 -12.22 -10.07 -4.53
N PRO A 45 -12.73 -9.17 -3.67
CA PRO A 45 -14.15 -9.09 -3.33
C PRO A 45 -15.06 -8.83 -4.54
N LEU A 46 -16.31 -9.31 -4.47
CA LEU A 46 -17.29 -9.25 -5.56
C LEU A 46 -17.57 -7.84 -6.10
N ASN A 47 -17.55 -6.83 -5.23
CA ASN A 47 -17.90 -5.45 -5.61
C ASN A 47 -16.69 -4.66 -6.16
N LEU A 48 -15.60 -5.34 -6.46
CA LEU A 48 -14.39 -4.77 -7.02
C LEU A 48 -14.00 -5.50 -8.31
N THR A 49 -13.27 -4.81 -9.18
CA THR A 49 -12.71 -5.38 -10.41
C THR A 49 -11.28 -4.90 -10.59
N ILE A 50 -10.43 -5.77 -11.12
CA ILE A 50 -9.08 -5.42 -11.55
C ILE A 50 -9.13 -5.05 -13.04
N ARG A 51 -8.64 -3.87 -13.43
CA ARG A 51 -8.61 -3.40 -14.84
C ARG A 51 -7.23 -2.87 -15.23
N SER A 52 -6.97 -2.79 -16.53
CA SER A 52 -5.78 -2.07 -17.01
C SER A 52 -5.96 -0.57 -16.74
N SER A 53 -4.95 0.05 -16.13
CA SER A 53 -4.89 1.44 -15.72
C SER A 53 -4.18 2.32 -16.74
N GLN A 54 -3.28 1.77 -17.58
CA GLN A 54 -2.43 2.52 -18.54
C GLN A 54 -1.98 1.61 -19.72
N GLU A 55 -1.71 2.20 -20.90
CA GLU A 55 -1.10 1.48 -22.03
C GLU A 55 0.39 1.21 -21.80
N VAL A 56 0.87 0.00 -22.14
CA VAL A 56 2.27 -0.40 -21.95
C VAL A 56 3.21 0.41 -22.85
N PRO A 57 4.23 1.11 -22.30
CA PRO A 57 5.26 1.75 -23.10
C PRO A 57 6.02 0.70 -23.91
N LYS A 58 6.08 0.90 -25.24
CA LYS A 58 6.61 -0.08 -26.21
C LYS A 58 8.13 -0.29 -26.12
N VAL A 59 8.83 0.49 -25.31
CA VAL A 59 10.27 0.39 -25.07
C VAL A 59 10.56 0.57 -23.58
N ALA A 60 10.88 -0.52 -22.89
CA ALA A 60 11.16 -0.52 -21.47
C ALA A 60 12.09 -1.68 -21.10
N SER A 61 12.98 -1.44 -20.14
CA SER A 61 13.81 -2.50 -19.54
C SER A 61 12.92 -3.51 -18.80
N PHE A 62 13.37 -4.76 -18.65
CA PHE A 62 12.58 -5.82 -18.00
C PHE A 62 12.11 -5.45 -16.59
N ALA A 63 12.95 -4.74 -15.83
CA ALA A 63 12.60 -4.20 -14.52
C ALA A 63 11.52 -3.11 -14.60
N PHE A 64 11.60 -2.22 -15.59
CA PHE A 64 10.55 -1.24 -15.86
C PHE A 64 9.26 -1.93 -16.31
N ILE A 65 9.32 -2.97 -17.14
CA ILE A 65 8.14 -3.75 -17.55
C ILE A 65 7.47 -4.38 -16.33
N TYR A 66 8.22 -4.96 -15.38
CA TYR A 66 7.63 -5.52 -14.16
C TYR A 66 6.95 -4.46 -13.29
N GLN A 67 7.64 -3.35 -13.02
CA GLN A 67 7.07 -2.23 -12.24
C GLN A 67 5.87 -1.61 -12.94
N PHE A 68 5.96 -1.45 -14.26
CA PHE A 68 4.89 -0.97 -15.11
C PHE A 68 3.71 -1.94 -15.09
N MET A 69 3.90 -3.24 -15.30
CA MET A 69 2.83 -4.24 -15.31
C MET A 69 2.09 -4.31 -13.97
N LEU A 70 2.79 -4.14 -12.85
CA LEU A 70 2.17 -4.02 -11.52
C LEU A 70 1.34 -2.73 -11.38
N GLN A 71 1.83 -1.59 -11.87
CA GLN A 71 1.10 -0.30 -11.88
C GLN A 71 0.07 -0.18 -13.02
N ALA A 72 0.18 -1.03 -14.03
CA ALA A 72 -0.69 -1.08 -15.19
C ALA A 72 -1.99 -1.78 -14.84
N MET A 73 -2.05 -2.52 -13.74
CA MET A 73 -3.31 -3.00 -13.19
C MET A 73 -3.74 -2.08 -12.04
N GLY A 74 -5.04 -1.82 -11.93
CA GLY A 74 -5.63 -1.09 -10.82
C GLY A 74 -6.86 -1.83 -10.30
N VAL A 75 -7.45 -1.30 -9.22
CA VAL A 75 -8.71 -1.81 -8.66
C VAL A 75 -9.77 -0.72 -8.77
N TRP A 76 -10.95 -1.08 -9.26
CA TRP A 76 -12.12 -0.20 -9.36
C TRP A 76 -13.29 -0.80 -8.61
N SER A 77 -14.13 0.07 -8.03
CA SER A 77 -15.41 -0.36 -7.49
C SER A 77 -16.43 -0.59 -8.61
N MET A 78 -17.25 -1.61 -8.44
CA MET A 78 -18.39 -1.91 -9.32
C MET A 78 -19.70 -1.35 -8.76
N ASP A 79 -19.69 -0.97 -7.48
CA ASP A 79 -20.81 -0.38 -6.77
C ASP A 79 -20.31 0.71 -5.79
N TYR A 80 -21.22 1.41 -5.13
CA TYR A 80 -20.91 2.38 -4.10
C TYR A 80 -20.22 1.70 -2.90
N ILE A 81 -19.12 2.30 -2.44
CA ILE A 81 -18.41 1.89 -1.22
C ILE A 81 -18.68 2.97 -0.17
N PRO A 82 -19.42 2.64 0.92
CA PRO A 82 -19.64 3.58 2.01
C PRO A 82 -18.33 4.03 2.68
N ARG A 83 -18.35 5.23 3.26
CA ARG A 83 -17.22 5.71 4.09
C ARG A 83 -17.10 4.82 5.34
N GLY A 84 -15.86 4.59 5.79
CA GLY A 84 -15.58 3.74 6.95
C GLY A 84 -15.56 2.23 6.64
N VAL A 85 -15.57 1.84 5.36
CA VAL A 85 -15.31 0.44 4.95
C VAL A 85 -13.84 0.10 5.17
N ARG A 86 -13.58 -1.03 5.82
CA ARG A 86 -12.25 -1.62 5.99
C ARG A 86 -12.07 -2.80 5.04
N PHE A 87 -10.97 -2.77 4.31
CA PHE A 87 -10.48 -3.90 3.53
C PHE A 87 -9.27 -4.55 4.21
N GLY A 88 -9.02 -5.82 3.90
CA GLY A 88 -7.83 -6.53 4.34
C GLY A 88 -8.07 -7.50 5.51
N PRO A 89 -6.99 -7.98 6.16
CA PRO A 89 -5.62 -7.44 6.12
C PRO A 89 -4.92 -7.57 4.76
N LEU A 90 -3.88 -6.77 4.55
CA LEU A 90 -2.95 -6.98 3.43
C LEU A 90 -2.20 -8.30 3.63
N VAL A 91 -2.13 -9.12 2.58
CA VAL A 91 -1.47 -10.43 2.61
C VAL A 91 -0.25 -10.41 1.69
N GLY A 92 0.84 -11.01 2.14
CA GLY A 92 2.12 -11.11 1.45
C GLY A 92 3.09 -12.02 2.20
N GLU A 93 4.32 -12.11 1.74
CA GLU A 93 5.39 -12.86 2.40
C GLU A 93 6.14 -11.99 3.41
N TYR A 94 6.22 -12.44 4.67
CA TYR A 94 6.99 -11.74 5.68
C TYR A 94 8.48 -12.03 5.54
N ARG A 95 9.29 -10.97 5.54
CA ARG A 95 10.75 -11.04 5.67
C ARG A 95 11.25 -10.20 6.83
N LYS A 96 12.42 -10.58 7.35
CA LYS A 96 13.14 -9.76 8.34
C LYS A 96 13.70 -8.52 7.64
N PRO A 97 13.63 -7.33 8.28
CA PRO A 97 14.35 -6.16 7.80
C PRO A 97 15.85 -6.41 7.81
N ASP A 98 16.56 -5.95 6.79
CA ASP A 98 18.02 -5.92 6.83
C ASP A 98 18.50 -4.83 7.81
N ILE A 99 19.75 -4.92 8.27
CA ILE A 99 20.41 -3.95 9.17
C ILE A 99 20.31 -2.54 8.58
N THR A 100 20.45 -2.42 7.26
CA THR A 100 20.36 -1.16 6.52
C THR A 100 18.94 -0.57 6.46
N GLU A 101 17.90 -1.39 6.59
CA GLU A 101 16.49 -0.98 6.59
C GLU A 101 15.95 -0.76 8.02
N ALA A 102 16.61 -1.33 9.03
CA ALA A 102 16.16 -1.32 10.43
C ALA A 102 16.42 0.02 11.14
N THR A 103 17.43 0.80 10.72
CA THR A 103 17.75 2.12 11.26
C THR A 103 16.93 3.21 10.58
N VAL A 104 15.61 3.22 10.79
CA VAL A 104 14.77 4.33 10.32
C VAL A 104 14.91 5.49 11.32
N SER A 105 15.56 6.58 10.90
CA SER A 105 15.51 7.84 11.65
C SER A 105 14.05 8.31 11.72
N PRO A 106 13.54 8.81 12.87
CA PRO A 106 12.10 9.02 13.12
C PRO A 106 11.36 9.98 12.17
N ALA A 107 12.04 10.63 11.22
CA ALA A 107 11.47 11.68 10.37
C ALA A 107 10.63 11.15 9.19
N GLU A 108 10.76 9.88 8.78
CA GLU A 108 9.99 9.35 7.63
C GLU A 108 8.57 8.90 8.00
N ALA A 109 8.22 8.86 9.28
CA ALA A 109 6.90 8.38 9.73
C ALA A 109 5.77 9.43 9.64
N THR A 110 6.08 10.71 9.34
CA THR A 110 5.08 11.80 9.49
C THR A 110 5.01 12.81 8.34
N ALA A 111 5.73 12.65 7.23
CA ALA A 111 5.79 13.73 6.23
C ALA A 111 4.67 13.65 5.17
N ALA A 112 3.56 14.35 5.44
CA ALA A 112 2.83 15.06 4.40
C ALA A 112 3.53 16.43 4.18
N SER A 113 3.94 16.69 2.93
CA SER A 113 4.59 17.93 2.45
C SER A 113 6.02 18.21 2.91
N GLY A 114 6.91 18.52 1.96
CA GLY A 114 8.19 19.17 2.24
C GLY A 114 9.27 18.89 1.20
N SER A 115 9.41 19.81 0.25
CA SER A 115 10.63 19.98 -0.55
C SER A 115 11.86 20.11 0.36
N SER A 116 12.95 19.42 0.05
CA SER A 116 14.32 19.80 0.42
C SER A 116 15.32 19.03 -0.44
N GLY A 117 15.92 19.73 -1.39
CA GLY A 117 17.26 19.36 -1.85
C GLY A 117 18.25 19.64 -0.73
N HIS A 118 19.24 18.77 -0.55
CA HIS A 118 20.65 19.13 -0.38
C HIS A 118 21.49 17.84 -0.31
N SER A 119 22.26 17.65 -1.40
CA SER A 119 23.63 17.15 -1.47
C SER A 119 24.21 16.37 -0.28
N SER A 120 24.43 15.08 -0.51
CA SER A 120 25.63 14.37 -0.01
C SER A 120 26.23 13.55 -1.15
N THR A 121 27.26 14.12 -1.77
CA THR A 121 28.14 13.50 -2.77
C THR A 121 29.11 12.55 -2.07
N LEU A 122 29.14 11.28 -2.49
CA LEU A 122 30.32 10.48 -2.85
C LEU A 122 30.00 8.98 -2.75
N GLY A 123 30.00 8.31 -3.90
CA GLY A 123 29.75 6.87 -4.01
C GLY A 123 29.24 6.51 -5.40
N SER A 124 30.09 6.66 -6.41
CA SER A 124 29.82 6.22 -7.78
C SER A 124 29.76 4.69 -7.86
N THR A 125 28.57 4.14 -7.99
CA THR A 125 28.32 2.90 -8.71
C THR A 125 27.02 3.09 -9.49
N SER A 126 27.17 3.39 -10.77
CA SER A 126 26.13 3.27 -11.78
C SER A 126 25.79 1.78 -11.98
N GLY A 127 25.09 1.20 -11.01
CA GLY A 127 24.27 0.04 -11.21
C GLY A 127 22.83 0.53 -11.16
N GLU A 128 22.04 0.26 -12.19
CA GLU A 128 20.59 0.30 -12.05
C GLU A 128 20.22 -0.63 -10.89
N GLN A 129 20.09 -0.08 -9.69
CA GLN A 129 19.57 -0.83 -8.57
C GLN A 129 18.14 -1.20 -8.98
N PRO A 130 17.79 -2.49 -9.05
CA PRO A 130 16.46 -2.89 -9.47
C PRO A 130 15.43 -2.14 -8.62
N PRO A 131 14.31 -1.68 -9.21
CA PRO A 131 13.27 -1.00 -8.46
C PRO A 131 12.93 -1.86 -7.25
N SER A 132 12.92 -1.24 -6.07
CA SER A 132 12.62 -1.96 -4.84
C SER A 132 11.27 -2.66 -5.00
N ALA A 133 11.25 -3.96 -4.68
CA ALA A 133 10.03 -4.76 -4.76
C ALA A 133 8.91 -4.08 -3.95
N PRO A 134 7.66 -4.12 -4.41
CA PRO A 134 6.55 -3.51 -3.68
C PRO A 134 6.45 -4.19 -2.31
N CYS A 135 6.67 -3.42 -1.26
CA CYS A 135 6.67 -3.93 0.10
C CYS A 135 6.06 -2.93 1.08
N TRP A 136 5.59 -3.46 2.21
CA TRP A 136 5.02 -2.69 3.30
C TRP A 136 5.82 -2.91 4.58
N LYS A 137 6.10 -1.82 5.29
CA LYS A 137 6.83 -1.85 6.56
C LYS A 137 5.84 -2.06 7.71
N VAL A 138 6.20 -2.93 8.65
CA VAL A 138 5.44 -3.17 9.88
C VAL A 138 6.33 -2.82 11.06
N PHE A 139 5.89 -1.88 11.88
CA PHE A 139 6.64 -1.38 13.03
C PHE A 139 6.19 -2.03 14.35
N SER A 140 7.00 -1.92 15.40
CA SER A 140 6.59 -2.25 16.76
C SER A 140 5.40 -1.38 17.19
N SER A 141 4.69 -1.78 18.25
CA SER A 141 3.58 -0.98 18.79
C SER A 141 4.00 0.40 19.29
N SER A 142 5.30 0.61 19.58
CA SER A 142 5.86 1.94 19.88
C SER A 142 6.12 2.80 18.64
N GLY A 143 5.97 2.24 17.43
CA GLY A 143 6.32 2.86 16.15
C GLY A 143 7.84 3.00 15.90
N SER A 144 8.68 2.65 16.88
CA SER A 144 10.10 3.02 16.87
C SER A 144 11.00 1.99 16.18
N ILE A 145 10.54 0.75 16.04
CA ILE A 145 11.37 -0.35 15.53
C ILE A 145 10.67 -0.96 14.33
N LEU A 146 11.35 -1.02 13.19
CA LEU A 146 10.88 -1.82 12.05
C LEU A 146 11.03 -3.30 12.40
N ILE A 147 9.92 -4.02 12.56
CA ILE A 147 9.92 -5.42 13.01
C ILE A 147 9.81 -6.41 11.86
N ARG A 148 9.09 -6.05 10.79
CA ARG A 148 8.87 -6.91 9.62
C ARG A 148 8.70 -6.08 8.37
N ILE A 149 9.00 -6.70 7.23
CA ILE A 149 8.61 -6.20 5.92
C ILE A 149 7.71 -7.24 5.26
N LEU A 150 6.61 -6.78 4.70
CA LEU A 150 5.65 -7.59 3.96
C LEU A 150 5.88 -7.40 2.46
N ASP A 151 6.42 -8.41 1.80
CA ASP A 151 6.65 -8.46 0.36
C ASP A 151 5.37 -8.92 -0.35
N ILE A 152 4.89 -8.13 -1.32
CA ILE A 152 3.67 -8.39 -2.08
C ILE A 152 3.94 -8.72 -3.56
N SER A 153 5.20 -9.06 -3.90
CA SER A 153 5.62 -9.35 -5.27
C SER A 153 5.04 -10.67 -5.80
N ASP A 154 4.98 -11.73 -4.99
CA ASP A 154 4.48 -13.04 -5.41
C ASP A 154 2.95 -13.11 -5.45
N ASN A 155 2.38 -13.33 -6.65
CA ASN A 155 0.93 -13.46 -6.87
C ASN A 155 0.32 -14.67 -6.14
N ARG A 156 1.14 -15.68 -5.79
CA ARG A 156 0.70 -16.87 -5.06
C ARG A 156 0.66 -16.65 -3.56
N LYS A 157 1.35 -15.63 -3.05
CA LYS A 157 1.48 -15.33 -1.62
C LYS A 157 0.83 -14.01 -1.20
N SER A 158 0.28 -13.26 -2.16
CA SER A 158 -0.34 -11.94 -1.92
C SER A 158 -1.84 -11.98 -2.18
N ASN A 159 -2.58 -11.00 -1.65
CA ASN A 159 -3.98 -10.76 -1.99
C ASN A 159 -4.15 -9.60 -3.00
N TRP A 160 -5.39 -9.33 -3.37
CA TRP A 160 -5.78 -8.35 -4.38
C TRP A 160 -5.33 -6.93 -4.08
N MET A 161 -5.12 -6.60 -2.80
CA MET A 161 -4.68 -5.28 -2.37
C MET A 161 -3.34 -4.87 -2.99
N LYS A 162 -2.52 -5.82 -3.49
CA LYS A 162 -1.29 -5.52 -4.24
C LYS A 162 -1.51 -4.70 -5.51
N PHE A 163 -2.72 -4.74 -6.08
CA PHE A 163 -3.09 -4.02 -7.30
C PHE A 163 -3.70 -2.64 -7.00
N VAL A 164 -3.83 -2.25 -5.72
CA VAL A 164 -4.33 -0.93 -5.36
C VAL A 164 -3.25 0.11 -5.65
N ASN A 165 -3.54 1.00 -6.58
CA ASN A 165 -2.61 2.06 -6.95
C ASN A 165 -2.56 3.17 -5.89
N ARG A 166 -1.36 3.69 -5.66
CA ARG A 166 -1.15 4.87 -4.82
C ARG A 166 -1.80 6.09 -5.49
N ALA A 167 -2.53 6.87 -4.71
CA ALA A 167 -3.04 8.16 -5.18
C ALA A 167 -1.85 9.10 -5.49
N ARG A 168 -1.90 9.78 -6.65
CA ARG A 168 -0.86 10.75 -7.06
C ARG A 168 -1.10 12.16 -6.51
N ALA A 169 -2.30 12.40 -5.97
CA ALA A 169 -2.75 13.69 -5.45
C ALA A 169 -3.73 13.45 -4.29
N LYS A 170 -3.81 14.40 -3.35
CA LYS A 170 -4.66 14.29 -2.15
C LYS A 170 -6.13 14.17 -2.53
N GLU A 171 -6.54 14.89 -3.57
CA GLU A 171 -7.92 14.95 -4.07
C GLU A 171 -8.37 13.62 -4.70
N ALA A 172 -7.42 12.80 -5.15
CA ALA A 172 -7.68 11.47 -5.71
C ALA A 172 -7.60 10.35 -4.66
N GLN A 173 -7.20 10.66 -3.42
CA GLN A 173 -7.07 9.66 -2.36
C GLN A 173 -8.43 9.31 -1.76
N ASN A 174 -8.76 8.02 -1.80
CA ASN A 174 -10.01 7.46 -1.29
C ASN A 174 -9.81 6.31 -0.28
N LEU A 175 -8.57 5.91 -0.02
CA LEU A 175 -8.18 4.90 0.95
C LEU A 175 -7.02 5.39 1.81
N VAL A 176 -6.97 4.91 3.05
CA VAL A 176 -5.87 5.10 3.99
C VAL A 176 -5.39 3.73 4.43
N ALA A 177 -4.08 3.48 4.36
CA ALA A 177 -3.47 2.28 4.90
C ALA A 177 -3.10 2.53 6.37
N CYS A 178 -3.48 1.63 7.25
CA CYS A 178 -3.23 1.73 8.70
C CYS A 178 -2.62 0.43 9.20
N GLN A 179 -1.66 0.51 10.13
CA GLN A 179 -1.19 -0.66 10.86
C GLN A 179 -2.05 -0.87 12.13
N VAL A 180 -2.90 -1.89 12.11
CA VAL A 180 -3.76 -2.21 13.27
C VAL A 180 -3.20 -3.42 14.02
N HIS A 181 -2.99 -3.26 15.33
CA HIS A 181 -2.65 -4.37 16.21
C HIS A 181 -3.94 -5.03 16.69
N PRO A 182 -4.07 -6.37 16.62
CA PRO A 182 -5.19 -7.05 17.28
C PRO A 182 -5.20 -6.70 18.77
N GLN A 183 -6.36 -6.32 19.31
CA GLN A 183 -6.57 -6.23 20.76
C GLN A 183 -6.63 -7.63 21.38
#